data_AF-A0AA92RDE2-F1
#
_entry.id   AF-A0AA92RDE2-F1
#
_cell.length_a   1.000
_cell.length_b   1.000
_cell.length_c   1.000
_cell.angle_alpha   90.00
_cell.angle_beta   90.00
_cell.angle_gamma   90.00
#
_symmetry.space_group_name_H-M   'P 1'
#
loop_
_entity.id
_entity.type
_entity.pdbx_description
1 polymer ?
#
loop_
_entity_poly.entity_id
_entity_poly.type
_entity_poly.pdbx_seq_one_letter_code
_entity_poly.pdbx_strand_id
1 'polypeptide(L)'
;MPDNSHEPIDLAAHRERRARQQQQRAAEQATRDAASASASEPGPGEVPCIRCGEPIFGYVLRCPYCGVHFSGRAEDFAPREGMSRRTKALVVLVAVALLLAGLSDDIAALWWRMK
;
A
#
# COMPACT_ATOMS: atom_id res chain seq x y z
N MET A 1 36.58 19.18 31.86
CA MET A 1 36.02 18.25 30.86
C MET A 1 36.92 18.34 29.64
N PRO A 2 37.65 17.29 29.24
CA PRO A 2 38.44 17.35 28.02
C PRO A 2 37.52 17.44 26.80
N ASP A 3 37.81 18.42 25.94
CA ASP A 3 37.16 18.69 24.67
C ASP A 3 37.61 17.64 23.64
N ASN A 4 36.79 16.60 23.44
CA ASN A 4 37.05 15.51 22.48
C ASN A 4 36.57 15.85 21.05
N SER A 5 36.74 17.10 20.61
CA SER A 5 36.19 17.57 19.32
C SER A 5 37.04 17.22 18.09
N HIS A 6 38.15 16.49 18.23
CA HIS A 6 39.14 16.27 17.16
C HIS A 6 39.48 14.79 16.86
N GLU A 7 38.71 13.82 17.38
CA GLU A 7 38.90 12.43 16.94
C GLU A 7 38.35 12.26 15.50
N PRO A 8 39.17 11.73 14.56
CA PRO A 8 38.70 11.48 13.20
C PRO A 8 37.57 10.44 13.26
N ILE A 9 36.40 10.83 12.77
CA ILE A 9 35.23 9.95 12.70
C ILE A 9 35.58 8.71 11.88
N ASP A 10 35.59 7.55 12.52
CA ASP A 10 35.75 6.29 11.81
C ASP A 10 34.50 6.02 10.95
N LEU A 11 34.65 6.30 9.65
CA LEU A 11 33.63 6.09 8.62
C LEU A 11 33.21 4.62 8.52
N ALA A 12 34.11 3.67 8.79
CA ALA A 12 33.78 2.24 8.75
C ALA A 12 32.85 1.88 9.90
N ALA A 13 33.18 2.29 11.12
CA ALA A 13 32.32 2.11 12.30
C ALA A 13 30.96 2.80 12.14
N HIS A 14 30.92 3.97 11.49
CA HIS A 14 29.65 4.67 11.22
C HIS A 14 28.77 3.93 10.21
N ARG A 15 29.36 3.37 9.14
CA ARG A 15 28.62 2.56 8.14
C ARG A 15 28.00 1.32 8.77
N GLU A 16 28.75 0.63 9.63
CA GLU A 16 28.28 -0.57 10.30
C GLU A 16 27.10 -0.29 11.25
N ARG A 17 27.18 0.80 12.04
CA ARG A 17 26.07 1.26 12.87
C ARG A 17 24.81 1.54 12.06
N ARG A 18 24.94 2.18 10.89
CA ARG A 18 23.82 2.47 10.00
C ARG A 18 23.20 1.20 9.40
N ALA A 19 24.02 0.23 9.01
CA ALA A 19 23.55 -1.05 8.49
C ALA A 19 22.71 -1.81 9.54
N ARG A 20 23.18 -1.86 10.79
CA ARG A 20 22.42 -2.49 11.91
C ARG A 20 21.09 -1.77 12.16
N GLN A 21 21.09 -0.43 12.16
CA GLN A 21 19.84 0.34 12.30
C GLN A 21 18.85 0.09 11.16
N GLN A 22 19.34 -0.02 9.92
CA GLN A 22 18.49 -0.34 8.77
C GLN A 22 17.90 -1.75 8.87
N GLN A 23 18.69 -2.73 9.29
CA GLN A 23 18.22 -4.10 9.52
C GLN A 23 17.15 -4.14 10.62
N GLN A 24 17.34 -3.41 11.72
CA GLN A 24 16.34 -3.32 12.79
C GLN A 24 15.03 -2.72 12.29
N ARG A 25 15.07 -1.61 11.54
CA ARG A 25 13.87 -0.99 10.96
C ARG A 25 13.17 -1.89 9.96
N ALA A 26 13.93 -2.61 9.14
CA ALA A 26 13.37 -3.57 8.19
C ALA A 26 12.68 -4.74 8.90
N ALA A 27 13.27 -5.25 10.00
CA ALA A 27 12.66 -6.29 10.81
C ALA A 27 11.37 -5.81 11.51
N GLU A 28 11.37 -4.59 12.06
CA GLU A 28 10.17 -3.98 12.65
C GLU A 28 9.06 -3.73 11.62
N GLN A 29 9.41 -3.37 10.38
CA GLN A 29 8.46 -3.26 9.29
C GLN A 29 7.90 -4.63 8.91
N ALA A 30 8.75 -5.64 8.76
CA ALA A 30 8.32 -7.00 8.45
C ALA A 30 7.41 -7.59 9.53
N THR A 31 7.66 -7.32 10.81
CA THR A 31 6.77 -7.77 11.89
C THR A 31 5.43 -7.04 11.89
N ARG A 32 5.41 -5.73 11.60
CA ARG A 32 4.15 -4.98 11.43
C ARG A 32 3.36 -5.46 10.22
N ASP A 33 4.02 -5.69 9.09
CA ASP A 33 3.37 -6.18 7.88
C ASP A 33 2.84 -7.59 8.07
N ALA A 34 3.57 -8.47 8.78
CA ALA A 34 3.09 -9.80 9.15
C ALA A 34 1.90 -9.76 10.13
N ALA A 35 1.92 -8.86 11.13
CA ALA A 35 0.80 -8.65 12.04
C ALA A 35 -0.41 -8.03 11.34
N SER A 36 -0.19 -7.19 10.33
CA SER A 36 -1.26 -6.61 9.52
C SER A 36 -1.84 -7.67 8.56
N ALA A 37 -1.00 -8.53 7.98
CA ALA A 37 -1.42 -9.61 7.11
C ALA A 37 -2.25 -10.68 7.84
N SER A 38 -1.95 -10.98 9.11
CA SER A 38 -2.73 -11.92 9.91
C SER A 38 -4.01 -11.33 10.50
N ALA A 39 -4.16 -10.01 10.55
CA ALA A 39 -5.33 -9.32 11.08
C ALA A 39 -6.37 -8.91 10.00
N SER A 40 -6.10 -9.13 8.71
CA SER A 40 -6.84 -8.46 7.62
C SER A 40 -7.65 -9.36 6.70
N GLU A 41 -7.89 -10.63 7.04
CA GLU A 41 -8.93 -11.38 6.35
C GLU A 41 -10.20 -11.37 7.20
N PRO A 42 -11.13 -10.41 6.97
CA PRO A 42 -12.47 -10.53 7.54
C PRO A 42 -13.01 -11.91 7.17
N GLY A 43 -13.55 -12.63 8.16
CA GLY A 43 -14.20 -13.92 7.92
C GLY A 43 -15.27 -13.78 6.82
N PRO A 44 -15.66 -14.87 6.14
CA PRO A 44 -16.66 -14.80 5.07
C PRO A 44 -17.95 -14.13 5.58
N GLY A 45 -18.19 -12.88 5.15
CA GLY A 45 -19.32 -12.05 5.57
C GLY A 45 -19.03 -10.96 6.61
N GLU A 46 -17.77 -10.74 7.00
CA GLU A 46 -17.35 -9.61 7.83
C GLU A 46 -16.95 -8.42 6.95
N VAL A 47 -17.30 -7.21 7.38
CA VAL A 47 -17.02 -5.94 6.72
C VAL A 47 -16.54 -4.93 7.76
N PRO A 48 -15.59 -4.04 7.42
CA PRO A 48 -15.10 -3.05 8.37
C PRO A 48 -16.16 -1.94 8.59
N CYS A 49 -16.37 -1.57 9.85
CA CYS A 49 -17.28 -0.47 10.20
C CYS A 49 -16.78 0.87 9.63
N ILE A 50 -17.65 1.62 8.94
CA ILE A 50 -17.31 2.93 8.36
C ILE A 50 -16.85 3.98 9.39
N ARG A 51 -17.25 3.84 10.66
CA ARG A 51 -16.88 4.80 11.73
C ARG A 51 -15.62 4.42 12.50
N CYS A 52 -15.50 3.16 12.91
CA CYS A 52 -14.43 2.72 13.81
C CYS A 52 -13.41 1.78 13.17
N GLY A 53 -13.66 1.29 11.95
CA GLY A 53 -12.75 0.37 11.25
C GLY A 53 -12.78 -1.08 11.76
N GLU A 54 -13.43 -1.33 12.90
CA GLU A 54 -13.54 -2.69 13.47
C GLU A 54 -14.35 -3.64 12.57
N PRO A 55 -13.93 -4.90 12.39
CA PRO A 55 -14.68 -5.90 11.62
C PRO A 55 -16.03 -6.19 12.27
N ILE A 56 -17.09 -6.08 11.48
CA ILE A 56 -18.47 -6.37 11.88
C ILE A 56 -19.14 -7.27 10.85
N PHE A 57 -20.09 -8.11 11.23
CA PHE A 57 -20.83 -8.91 10.26
C PHE A 57 -21.67 -8.02 9.32
N GLY A 58 -21.66 -8.32 8.03
CA GLY A 58 -22.36 -7.55 7.00
C GLY A 58 -23.85 -7.38 7.24
N TYR A 59 -24.51 -8.32 7.90
CA TYR A 59 -25.96 -8.27 8.19
C TYR A 59 -26.34 -7.40 9.39
N VAL A 60 -25.39 -6.89 10.18
CA VAL A 60 -25.73 -6.12 11.39
C VAL A 60 -26.26 -4.73 11.06
N LEU A 61 -27.33 -4.33 11.74
CA LEU A 61 -27.95 -3.00 11.64
C LEU A 61 -27.26 -1.96 12.54
N ARG A 62 -26.48 -2.42 13.53
CA ARG A 62 -25.78 -1.58 14.50
C ARG A 62 -24.38 -2.13 14.76
N CYS A 63 -23.37 -1.26 14.76
CA CYS A 63 -22.02 -1.64 15.16
C CYS A 63 -21.96 -1.91 16.67
N PRO A 64 -21.49 -3.09 17.13
CA PRO A 64 -21.37 -3.41 18.56
C PRO A 64 -20.25 -2.61 19.25
N TYR A 65 -19.29 -2.09 18.48
CA TYR A 65 -18.12 -1.38 19.02
C TYR A 65 -18.38 0.12 19.20
N CYS A 66 -18.80 0.82 18.14
CA CYS A 66 -19.00 2.27 18.17
C CYS A 66 -20.47 2.71 18.27
N GLY A 67 -21.41 1.77 18.23
CA GLY A 67 -22.85 2.01 18.39
C GLY A 67 -23.54 2.70 17.21
N VAL A 68 -22.85 2.92 16.09
CA VAL A 68 -23.46 3.51 14.88
C VAL A 68 -24.58 2.63 14.35
N HIS A 69 -25.70 3.24 13.97
CA HIS A 69 -26.80 2.56 13.31
C HIS A 69 -26.69 2.77 11.80
N PHE A 70 -26.89 1.71 11.04
CA PHE A 70 -26.94 1.74 9.58
C PHE A 70 -28.41 1.78 9.15
N SER A 71 -28.73 2.55 8.10
CA SER A 71 -30.08 2.59 7.51
C SER A 71 -30.39 1.37 6.63
N GLY A 72 -29.57 0.33 6.73
CA GLY A 72 -29.57 -0.90 5.94
C GLY A 72 -28.57 -1.89 6.54
N ARG A 73 -28.10 -2.86 5.76
CA ARG A 73 -27.11 -3.82 6.24
C ARG A 73 -25.72 -3.17 6.25
N ALA A 74 -24.88 -3.50 7.23
CA ALA A 74 -23.52 -2.97 7.30
C ALA A 74 -22.70 -3.25 6.02
N GLU A 75 -22.99 -4.34 5.31
CA GLU A 75 -22.38 -4.67 4.00
C GLU A 75 -22.64 -3.62 2.93
N ASP A 76 -23.78 -2.93 2.96
CA ASP A 76 -24.12 -1.87 2.00
C ASP A 76 -23.24 -0.61 2.19
N PHE A 77 -22.73 -0.42 3.41
CA PHE A 77 -21.91 0.71 3.82
C PHE A 77 -20.43 0.35 3.98
N ALA A 78 -20.08 -0.92 3.75
CA ALA A 78 -18.70 -1.36 3.77
C ALA A 78 -17.91 -0.60 2.70
N PRO A 79 -16.73 -0.05 3.03
CA PRO A 79 -15.84 0.47 2.01
C PRO A 79 -15.47 -0.69 1.08
N ARG A 80 -16.11 -0.75 -0.09
CA ARG A 80 -15.69 -1.66 -1.15
C ARG A 80 -14.22 -1.40 -1.37
N GLU A 81 -13.40 -2.45 -1.27
CA GLU A 81 -11.96 -2.37 -1.59
C GLU A 81 -11.83 -1.92 -3.05
N GLY A 82 -11.87 -0.62 -3.27
CA GLY A 82 -11.56 -0.03 -4.54
C GLY A 82 -10.11 -0.36 -4.82
N MET A 83 -9.83 -0.82 -6.04
CA MET A 83 -8.47 -1.13 -6.51
C MET A 83 -7.44 -0.17 -5.89
N SER A 84 -6.45 -0.76 -5.21
CA SER A 84 -5.32 -0.03 -4.62
C SER A 84 -4.83 1.05 -5.57
N ARG A 85 -4.46 2.23 -5.03
CA ARG A 85 -3.92 3.35 -5.83
C ARG A 85 -2.74 2.90 -6.70
N ARG A 86 -1.95 1.94 -6.21
CA ARG A 86 -0.83 1.35 -6.96
C ARG A 86 -1.32 0.54 -8.16
N THR A 87 -2.35 -0.29 -7.97
CA THR A 87 -2.98 -1.06 -9.05
C THR A 87 -3.58 -0.13 -10.10
N LYS A 88 -4.28 0.93 -9.70
CA LYS A 88 -4.78 1.95 -10.64
C LYS A 88 -3.65 2.62 -11.42
N ALA A 89 -2.56 2.99 -10.76
CA ALA A 89 -1.40 3.59 -11.41
C ALA A 89 -0.73 2.63 -12.41
N LEU A 90 -0.60 1.34 -12.07
CA LEU A 90 -0.07 0.33 -12.98
C LEU A 90 -0.96 0.13 -14.20
N VAL A 91 -2.29 0.03 -14.01
CA VAL A 91 -3.25 -0.10 -15.12
C VAL A 91 -3.14 1.09 -16.08
N VAL A 92 -3.05 2.31 -15.54
CA VAL A 92 -2.88 3.53 -16.35
C VAL A 92 -1.55 3.51 -17.10
N LEU A 93 -0.44 3.16 -16.43
CA LEU A 93 0.87 3.08 -17.07
C LEU A 93 0.91 2.06 -18.21
N VAL A 94 0.34 0.87 -18.00
CA VAL A 94 0.24 -0.17 -19.03
C VAL A 94 -0.60 0.31 -20.22
N ALA A 95 -1.75 0.94 -19.96
CA ALA A 95 -2.60 1.47 -21.03
C ALA A 95 -1.88 2.55 -21.85
N VAL A 96 -1.15 3.47 -21.20
CA VAL A 96 -0.35 4.50 -21.89
C VAL A 96 0.77 3.88 -22.72
N ALA A 97 1.46 2.86 -22.19
CA ALA A 97 2.52 2.17 -22.92
C ALA A 97 2.00 1.47 -24.19
N LEU A 98 0.85 0.81 -24.11
CA LEU A 98 0.20 0.18 -25.26
C LEU A 98 -0.25 1.20 -26.31
N LEU A 99 -0.80 2.33 -25.88
CA LEU A 99 -1.14 3.45 -26.76
C LEU A 99 0.07 3.97 -27.52
N LEU A 100 1.19 4.19 -26.82
CA LEU A 100 2.43 4.65 -27.43
C LEU A 100 3.04 3.63 -28.39
N ALA A 101 3.00 2.34 -28.04
CA ALA A 101 3.45 1.26 -28.91
C ALA A 101 2.60 1.18 -30.18
N GLY A 102 1.26 1.19 -30.06
CA GLY A 102 0.35 1.21 -31.21
C GLY A 102 0.54 2.46 -32.08
N LEU A 103 0.76 3.63 -31.47
CA LEU A 103 1.07 4.85 -32.21
C LEU A 103 2.39 4.74 -32.99
N SER A 104 3.38 4.04 -32.43
CA SER A 104 4.68 3.84 -33.08
C SER A 104 4.61 2.88 -34.27
N ASP A 105 3.77 1.85 -34.21
CA ASP A 105 3.50 0.94 -35.32
C ASP A 105 2.79 1.67 -36.50
N ASP A 106 1.83 2.56 -36.21
CA ASP A 106 1.16 3.38 -37.23
C ASP A 106 2.11 4.34 -37.95
N ILE A 107 3.04 4.97 -37.21
CA ILE A 107 4.06 5.86 -37.79
C ILE A 107 5.04 5.07 -38.66
N ALA A 108 5.47 3.89 -38.22
CA ALA A 108 6.35 3.02 -39.01
C ALA A 108 5.68 2.55 -40.30
N ALA A 109 4.39 2.20 -40.25
CA ALA A 109 3.61 1.81 -41.41
C ALA A 109 3.44 2.95 -42.43
N LEU A 110 3.22 4.19 -41.96
CA LEU A 110 3.15 5.38 -42.81
C LEU A 110 4.49 5.69 -43.50
N TRP A 111 5.61 5.50 -42.79
CA TRP A 111 6.95 5.74 -43.35
C TRP A 111 7.32 4.74 -44.45
N TRP A 112 6.96 3.46 -44.29
CA TRP A 112 7.13 2.44 -45.32
C TRP A 112 6.27 2.69 -46.56
N ARG A 113 5.10 3.30 -46.40
CA ARG A 113 4.16 3.59 -47.50
C ARG A 113 4.54 4.83 -48.32
N MET A 114 5.41 5.69 -47.80
CA MET A 114 5.94 6.87 -48.49
C MET A 114 7.30 6.63 -49.16
N LYS A 115 7.87 5.43 -49.01
CA LYS A 115 9.10 5.00 -49.68
C LYS A 115 8.78 4.35 -51.03
#